data_AF-A0A6M2A8R0-F1
#
_entry.id   AF-A0A6M2A8R0-F1
#
_cell.length_a   1.000
_cell.length_b   1.000
_cell.length_c   1.000
_cell.angle_alpha   90.00
_cell.angle_beta   90.00
_cell.angle_gamma   90.00
#
_symmetry.space_group_name_H-M   'P 1'
#
loop_
_entity.id
_entity.type
_entity.pdbx_description
1 polymer ?
#
loop_
_entity_poly.entity_id
_entity_poly.type
_entity_poly.pdbx_seq_one_letter_code
_entity_poly.pdbx_strand_id
1 'polypeptide(L)'
;MMGFVRVLIFLVGLFFLAFGMTLLWGFPGVGGFWLQSYFMGAVFIGYAIATLWIAVTKTYRALVGAGISGIVTFGGCALYILRLARFQEGYFRAGEVALYLAVLSIWLLFLGQKFSKKKKDRLPLSVQCLFGLVFTIALLEGVYLVIPLPFHFAWVLPSEYAVIYGWLLIGGSLFYAWGLIQPIWENGYPQLYALLAYDLLVIGPLLTLFREGLPVAVVPFFLWSALATVVISVIWVLFELSRRFFFRKGVSQ
;
A
#
# COMPACT_ATOMS: atom_id res chain seq x y z
N MET A 1 9.17 2.64 28.54
CA MET A 1 8.42 1.71 27.65
C MET A 1 8.01 2.31 26.30
N MET A 2 7.39 3.51 26.24
CA MET A 2 6.96 4.09 24.94
C MET A 2 8.10 4.38 23.94
N GLY A 3 9.32 4.70 24.42
CA GLY A 3 10.48 4.90 23.56
C GLY A 3 10.91 3.63 22.81
N PHE A 4 10.90 2.48 23.48
CA PHE A 4 11.27 1.19 22.89
C PHE A 4 10.29 0.76 21.79
N VAL A 5 8.98 0.87 22.05
CA VAL A 5 7.92 0.57 21.07
C VAL A 5 8.10 1.42 19.79
N ARG A 6 8.44 2.70 19.95
CA ARG A 6 8.69 3.60 18.83
C ARG A 6 9.86 3.16 17.97
N VAL A 7 10.98 2.78 18.61
CA VAL A 7 12.16 2.27 17.90
C VAL A 7 11.81 1.00 17.13
N LEU A 8 11.04 0.09 17.71
CA LEU A 8 10.65 -1.14 17.04
C LEU A 8 9.78 -0.89 15.80
N ILE A 9 8.78 0.00 15.89
CA ILE A 9 7.96 0.38 14.72
C ILE A 9 8.84 1.06 13.65
N PHE A 10 9.78 1.90 14.06
CA PHE A 10 10.72 2.54 13.14
C PHE A 10 11.59 1.52 12.40
N LEU A 11 12.11 0.51 13.10
CA LEU A 11 12.88 -0.58 12.51
C LEU A 11 12.04 -1.41 11.53
N VAL A 12 10.77 -1.67 11.84
CA VAL A 12 9.84 -2.32 10.90
C VAL A 12 9.65 -1.47 9.64
N GLY A 13 9.50 -0.16 9.79
CA GLY A 13 9.44 0.77 8.66
C GLY A 13 10.71 0.75 7.81
N LEU A 14 11.89 0.75 8.43
CA LEU A 14 13.17 0.64 7.72
C LEU A 14 13.34 -0.70 7.02
N PHE A 15 12.88 -1.79 7.63
CA PHE A 15 12.89 -3.11 7.01
C PHE A 15 12.06 -3.10 5.73
N PHE A 16 10.82 -2.60 5.76
CA PHE A 16 9.98 -2.50 4.55
C PHE A 16 10.59 -1.56 3.51
N LEU A 17 11.25 -0.47 3.94
CA LEU A 17 11.93 0.44 3.03
C LEU A 17 13.07 -0.27 2.31
N ALA A 18 13.96 -0.94 3.06
CA ALA A 18 15.07 -1.69 2.49
C ALA A 18 14.58 -2.79 1.54
N PHE A 19 13.55 -3.54 1.95
CA PHE A 19 12.93 -4.58 1.13
C PHE A 19 12.33 -4.00 -0.17
N GLY A 20 11.56 -2.91 -0.06
CA GLY A 20 11.01 -2.23 -1.23
C GLY A 20 12.09 -1.70 -2.18
N MET A 21 13.18 -1.14 -1.65
CA MET A 21 14.32 -0.69 -2.46
C MET A 21 15.03 -1.84 -3.16
N THR A 22 15.17 -3.00 -2.51
CA THR A 22 15.74 -4.19 -3.17
C THR A 22 14.87 -4.69 -4.32
N LEU A 23 13.55 -4.54 -4.23
CA LEU A 23 12.62 -4.89 -5.31
C LEU A 23 12.64 -3.86 -6.45
N LEU A 24 12.77 -2.56 -6.14
CA LEU A 24 12.91 -1.52 -7.15
C LEU A 24 14.22 -1.67 -7.96
N TRP A 25 15.31 -2.05 -7.30
CA TRP A 25 16.61 -2.28 -7.95
C TRP A 25 16.81 -3.71 -8.44
N GLY A 26 15.88 -4.61 -8.13
CA GLY A 26 15.87 -5.97 -8.62
C GLY A 26 15.57 -6.02 -10.12
N PHE A 27 16.65 -5.92 -10.91
CA PHE A 27 16.79 -6.35 -12.32
C PHE A 27 16.37 -5.38 -13.44
N PRO A 28 17.16 -4.34 -13.73
CA PRO A 28 17.28 -3.83 -15.10
C PRO A 28 18.04 -4.88 -15.94
N GLY A 29 17.32 -5.72 -16.71
CA GLY A 29 17.94 -6.58 -17.73
C GLY A 29 17.44 -8.02 -17.84
N VAL A 30 16.57 -8.50 -16.94
CA VAL A 30 15.94 -9.83 -17.05
C VAL A 30 14.54 -9.63 -17.65
N GLY A 31 14.39 -10.02 -18.92
CA GLY A 31 13.28 -9.62 -19.80
C GLY A 31 11.88 -9.64 -19.18
N GLY A 32 11.09 -8.59 -19.45
CA GLY A 32 9.64 -8.54 -19.19
C GLY A 32 9.17 -8.47 -17.73
N PHE A 33 10.03 -8.72 -16.74
CA PHE A 33 9.67 -8.83 -15.31
C PHE A 33 9.91 -7.57 -14.46
N TRP A 34 10.42 -6.50 -15.08
CA TRP A 34 10.85 -5.30 -14.34
C TRP A 34 9.66 -4.52 -13.76
N LEU A 35 8.55 -4.42 -14.48
CA LEU A 35 7.38 -3.65 -14.07
C LEU A 35 6.68 -4.28 -12.86
N GLN A 36 6.72 -5.61 -12.76
CA GLN A 36 6.22 -6.36 -11.62
C GLN A 36 7.06 -6.02 -10.38
N SER A 37 8.36 -6.29 -10.40
CA SER A 37 9.25 -6.00 -9.26
C SER A 37 9.17 -4.53 -8.82
N TYR A 38 9.06 -3.62 -9.80
CA TYR A 38 8.90 -2.19 -9.54
C TYR A 38 7.59 -1.87 -8.78
N PHE A 39 6.46 -2.36 -9.28
CA PHE A 39 5.15 -2.16 -8.63
C PHE A 39 5.15 -2.69 -7.20
N MET A 40 5.65 -3.91 -7.00
CA MET A 40 5.72 -4.52 -5.67
C MET A 40 6.63 -3.71 -4.75
N GLY A 41 7.81 -3.28 -5.24
CA GLY A 41 8.71 -2.39 -4.51
C GLY A 41 8.05 -1.08 -4.08
N ALA A 42 7.28 -0.45 -4.98
CA ALA A 42 6.53 0.77 -4.68
C ALA A 42 5.49 0.55 -3.57
N VAL A 43 4.76 -0.58 -3.57
CA VAL A 43 3.81 -0.91 -2.51
C VAL A 43 4.51 -1.06 -1.16
N PHE A 44 5.65 -1.77 -1.12
CA PHE A 44 6.44 -1.92 0.11
C PHE A 44 7.00 -0.60 0.62
N ILE A 45 7.41 0.30 -0.28
CA ILE A 45 7.83 1.66 0.10
C ILE A 45 6.65 2.46 0.66
N GLY A 46 5.46 2.34 0.07
CA GLY A 46 4.24 2.93 0.64
C GLY A 46 3.99 2.47 2.08
N TYR A 47 4.05 1.15 2.33
CA TYR A 47 3.96 0.58 3.68
C TYR A 47 5.05 1.10 4.63
N ALA A 48 6.28 1.20 4.14
CA ALA A 48 7.40 1.73 4.90
C ALA A 48 7.16 3.17 5.33
N ILE A 49 6.75 4.03 4.40
CA ILE A 49 6.47 5.45 4.65
C ILE A 49 5.33 5.62 5.65
N ALA A 50 4.23 4.86 5.52
CA ALA A 50 3.16 4.87 6.51
C ALA A 50 3.68 4.48 7.91
N THR A 51 4.45 3.40 8.00
CA THR A 51 4.96 2.87 9.26
C THR A 51 5.95 3.82 9.92
N LEU A 52 6.88 4.39 9.14
CA LEU A 52 7.83 5.40 9.60
C LEU A 52 7.11 6.66 10.07
N TRP A 53 6.09 7.13 9.33
CA TRP A 53 5.29 8.27 9.74
C TRP A 53 4.61 8.03 11.09
N ILE A 54 4.04 6.84 11.30
CA ILE A 54 3.43 6.46 12.58
C ILE A 54 4.46 6.46 13.72
N ALA A 55 5.66 5.94 13.49
CA ALA A 55 6.74 5.95 14.48
C ALA A 55 7.20 7.38 14.81
N VAL A 56 7.29 8.27 13.83
CA VAL A 56 7.72 9.66 14.03
C VAL A 56 6.66 10.47 14.77
N THR A 57 5.41 10.39 14.34
CA THR A 57 4.31 11.22 14.85
C THR A 57 3.56 10.62 16.03
N LYS A 58 3.86 9.38 16.41
CA LYS A 58 3.24 8.63 17.52
C LYS A 58 1.73 8.42 17.32
N THR A 59 1.27 8.37 16.07
CA THR A 59 -0.14 8.09 15.72
C THR A 59 -0.42 6.59 15.69
N TYR A 60 -0.18 5.92 16.82
CA TYR A 60 -0.22 4.44 16.91
C TYR A 60 -1.57 3.83 16.53
N ARG A 61 -2.66 4.59 16.59
CA ARG A 61 -3.98 4.13 16.16
C ARG A 61 -4.02 3.70 14.69
N ALA A 62 -3.21 4.32 13.83
CA ALA A 62 -3.12 3.94 12.43
C ALA A 62 -2.47 2.56 12.23
N LEU A 63 -1.76 2.03 13.23
CA LEU A 63 -1.25 0.66 13.20
C LEU A 63 -2.37 -0.37 13.16
N VAL A 64 -3.59 -0.05 13.62
CA VAL A 64 -4.72 -0.96 13.49
C VAL A 64 -5.04 -1.19 12.01
N GLY A 65 -5.17 -0.10 11.24
CA GLY A 65 -5.39 -0.20 9.80
C GLY A 65 -4.23 -0.87 9.07
N ALA A 66 -2.99 -0.49 9.39
CA ALA A 66 -1.79 -1.11 8.79
C ALA A 66 -1.68 -2.61 9.15
N GLY A 67 -2.04 -2.97 10.38
CA GLY A 67 -2.07 -4.36 10.85
C GLY A 67 -3.13 -5.19 10.13
N ILE A 68 -4.36 -4.70 10.00
CA ILE A 68 -5.41 -5.38 9.21
C ILE A 68 -4.95 -5.59 7.75
N SER A 69 -4.44 -4.51 7.14
CA SER A 69 -3.91 -4.50 5.78
C SER A 69 -2.80 -5.55 5.60
N GLY A 70 -1.85 -5.59 6.53
CA GLY A 70 -0.73 -6.52 6.51
C GLY A 70 -1.16 -7.97 6.78
N ILE A 71 -2.12 -8.23 7.69
CA ILE A 71 -2.65 -9.57 7.94
C ILE A 71 -3.25 -10.15 6.66
N VAL A 72 -4.08 -9.38 5.96
CA VAL A 72 -4.75 -9.86 4.74
C VAL A 72 -3.77 -9.99 3.59
N THR A 73 -2.88 -9.00 3.41
CA THR A 73 -1.82 -9.02 2.39
C THR A 73 -0.92 -10.23 2.59
N PHE A 74 -0.22 -10.29 3.73
CA PHE A 74 0.83 -11.26 3.95
C PHE A 74 0.27 -12.63 4.29
N GLY A 75 -0.89 -12.71 4.95
CA GLY A 75 -1.58 -13.98 5.21
C GLY A 75 -2.09 -14.62 3.92
N GLY A 76 -2.71 -13.84 3.03
CA GLY A 76 -3.13 -14.31 1.71
C GLY A 76 -1.96 -14.78 0.85
N CYS A 77 -0.90 -13.97 0.78
CA CYS A 77 0.35 -14.34 0.09
C CYS A 77 0.99 -15.60 0.69
N ALA A 78 1.08 -15.72 2.02
CA ALA A 78 1.67 -16.87 2.68
C ALA A 78 0.91 -18.16 2.35
N LEU A 79 -0.42 -18.14 2.47
CA LEU A 79 -1.27 -19.29 2.14
C LEU A 79 -1.10 -19.71 0.67
N TYR A 80 -1.08 -18.75 -0.24
CA TYR A 80 -0.91 -19.02 -1.66
C TYR A 80 0.49 -19.57 -1.98
N ILE A 81 1.55 -18.92 -1.52
CA ILE A 81 2.94 -19.29 -1.81
C ILE A 81 3.30 -20.64 -1.16
N LEU A 82 2.86 -20.90 0.07
CA LEU A 82 3.07 -22.20 0.73
C LEU A 82 2.31 -23.34 0.02
N ARG A 83 1.17 -23.04 -0.60
CA ARG A 83 0.48 -23.99 -1.47
C ARG A 83 1.29 -24.27 -2.73
N LEU A 84 1.86 -23.25 -3.38
CA LEU A 84 2.74 -23.41 -4.54
C LEU A 84 4.01 -24.20 -4.20
N ALA A 85 4.56 -24.01 -3.00
CA ALA A 85 5.75 -24.71 -2.51
C ALA A 85 5.59 -26.25 -2.44
N ARG A 86 4.36 -26.76 -2.46
CA ARG A 86 4.10 -28.22 -2.57
C ARG A 86 4.43 -28.78 -3.95
N PHE A 87 4.49 -27.93 -4.96
CA PHE A 87 4.66 -28.31 -6.36
C PHE A 87 5.95 -27.77 -6.99
N GLN A 88 6.54 -26.71 -6.41
CA GLN A 88 7.73 -26.06 -6.95
C GLN A 88 8.74 -25.77 -5.83
N GLU A 89 9.94 -26.33 -5.97
CA GLU A 89 11.05 -26.07 -5.05
C GLU A 89 11.47 -24.58 -5.13
N GLY A 90 11.76 -23.98 -3.97
CA GLY A 90 12.16 -22.57 -3.86
C GLY A 90 11.10 -21.62 -3.31
N TYR A 91 9.81 -21.94 -3.42
CA TYR A 91 8.73 -21.08 -2.89
C TYR A 91 8.55 -21.18 -1.37
N PHE A 92 9.05 -22.25 -0.74
CA PHE A 92 8.84 -22.49 0.69
C PHE A 92 9.34 -21.33 1.56
N ARG A 93 10.59 -20.87 1.34
CA ARG A 93 11.19 -19.76 2.08
C ARG A 93 10.41 -18.45 1.90
N ALA A 94 9.94 -18.17 0.68
CA ALA A 94 9.13 -16.98 0.42
C ALA A 94 7.79 -17.04 1.17
N GLY A 95 7.17 -18.23 1.25
CA GLY A 95 5.96 -18.47 2.03
C GLY A 95 6.17 -18.28 3.54
N GLU A 96 7.30 -18.76 4.08
CA GLU A 96 7.68 -18.55 5.49
C GLU A 96 7.86 -17.07 5.81
N VAL A 97 8.58 -16.33 4.95
CA VAL A 97 8.77 -14.88 5.13
C VAL A 97 7.43 -14.17 5.12
N ALA A 98 6.53 -14.47 4.19
CA ALA A 98 5.18 -13.90 4.17
C ALA A 98 4.40 -14.24 5.46
N LEU A 99 4.52 -15.47 5.98
CA LEU A 99 3.88 -15.87 7.23
C LEU A 99 4.42 -15.05 8.42
N TYR A 100 5.73 -14.86 8.53
CA TYR A 100 6.31 -14.01 9.58
C TYR A 100 5.84 -12.56 9.48
N LEU A 101 5.68 -12.01 8.27
CA LEU A 101 5.12 -10.67 8.07
C LEU A 101 3.64 -10.59 8.46
N ALA A 102 2.85 -11.66 8.24
CA ALA A 102 1.48 -11.73 8.73
C ALA A 102 1.44 -11.71 10.26
N VAL A 103 2.30 -12.49 10.92
CA VAL A 103 2.43 -12.50 12.40
C VAL A 103 2.87 -11.12 12.93
N LEU A 104 3.84 -10.48 12.27
CA LEU A 104 4.25 -9.12 12.59
C LEU A 104 3.07 -8.14 12.47
N SER A 105 2.21 -8.31 11.48
CA SER A 105 1.03 -7.46 11.27
C SER A 105 -0.04 -7.66 12.35
N ILE A 106 -0.20 -8.89 12.86
CA ILE A 106 -1.02 -9.18 14.05
C ILE A 106 -0.46 -8.44 15.26
N TRP A 107 0.86 -8.47 15.46
CA TRP A 107 1.50 -7.74 16.55
C TRP A 107 1.29 -6.22 16.43
N LEU A 108 1.43 -5.65 15.23
CA LEU A 108 1.15 -4.23 14.98
C LEU A 108 -0.31 -3.86 15.26
N LEU A 109 -1.26 -4.73 14.91
CA LEU A 109 -2.69 -4.53 15.20
C LEU A 109 -2.95 -4.41 16.70
N PHE A 110 -2.45 -5.37 17.49
CA PHE A 110 -2.60 -5.33 18.95
C PHE A 110 -1.90 -4.12 19.57
N LEU A 111 -0.73 -3.76 19.05
CA LEU A 111 0.01 -2.58 19.48
C LEU A 111 -0.79 -1.29 19.21
N GLY A 112 -1.41 -1.19 18.03
CA GLY A 112 -2.25 -0.06 17.65
C GLY A 112 -3.49 0.08 18.52
N GLN A 113 -4.14 -1.04 18.86
CA GLN A 113 -5.27 -1.05 19.79
C GLN A 113 -4.85 -0.58 21.19
N LYS A 114 -3.74 -1.10 21.71
CA LYS A 114 -3.24 -0.78 23.06
C LYS A 114 -2.86 0.69 23.23
N PHE A 115 -2.26 1.31 22.21
CA PHE A 115 -1.75 2.68 22.28
C PHE A 115 -2.63 3.73 21.58
N SER A 116 -3.80 3.34 21.07
CA SER A 116 -4.75 4.26 20.45
C SER A 116 -5.37 5.20 21.49
N LYS A 117 -4.96 6.47 21.45
CA LYS A 117 -5.65 7.55 22.17
C LYS A 117 -6.78 8.12 21.29
N LYS A 118 -7.89 8.53 21.89
CA LYS A 118 -8.97 9.19 21.15
C LYS A 118 -8.60 10.66 20.91
N LYS A 119 -8.33 11.04 19.65
CA LYS A 119 -8.32 12.44 19.21
C LYS A 119 -9.54 12.73 18.33
N LYS A 120 -9.97 14.00 18.31
CA LYS A 120 -11.24 14.42 17.70
C LYS A 120 -11.12 15.00 16.29
N ASP A 121 -9.91 15.18 15.75
CA ASP A 121 -9.73 15.87 14.48
C ASP A 121 -10.17 14.97 13.32
N ARG A 122 -11.42 15.18 12.88
CA ARG A 122 -12.04 14.43 11.78
C ARG A 122 -11.41 14.78 10.43
N LEU A 123 -11.35 13.80 9.54
CA LEU A 123 -10.99 13.99 8.14
C LEU A 123 -12.11 14.75 7.42
N PRO A 124 -11.79 15.72 6.55
CA PRO A 124 -12.78 16.39 5.73
C PRO A 124 -13.40 15.39 4.74
N LEU A 125 -14.65 15.67 4.32
CA LEU A 125 -15.40 14.77 3.44
C LEU A 125 -14.68 14.48 2.14
N SER A 126 -13.93 15.45 1.59
CA SER A 126 -13.13 15.26 0.38
C SER A 126 -12.08 14.16 0.50
N VAL A 127 -11.38 14.05 1.64
CA VAL A 127 -10.45 12.92 1.90
C VAL A 127 -11.21 11.62 1.97
N GLN A 128 -12.36 11.63 2.64
CA GLN A 128 -13.17 10.42 2.80
C GLN A 128 -13.66 9.92 1.44
N CYS A 129 -14.09 10.81 0.53
CA CYS A 129 -14.43 10.44 -0.84
C CYS A 129 -13.23 9.85 -1.59
N LEU A 130 -12.03 10.45 -1.46
CA LEU A 130 -10.80 9.91 -2.03
C LEU A 130 -10.50 8.50 -1.49
N PHE A 131 -10.59 8.30 -0.17
CA PHE A 131 -10.38 7.00 0.44
C PHE A 131 -11.42 5.97 -0.02
N GLY A 132 -12.68 6.38 -0.18
CA GLY A 132 -13.74 5.54 -0.75
C GLY A 132 -13.46 5.12 -2.17
N LEU A 133 -12.96 6.04 -3.01
CA LEU A 133 -12.58 5.76 -4.38
C LEU A 133 -11.40 4.77 -4.44
N VAL A 134 -10.32 5.06 -3.72
CA VAL A 134 -9.11 4.19 -3.68
C VAL A 134 -9.46 2.82 -3.12
N PHE A 135 -10.25 2.75 -2.04
CA PHE A 135 -10.77 1.50 -1.48
C PHE A 135 -11.50 0.67 -2.53
N THR A 136 -12.46 1.29 -3.23
CA THR A 136 -13.31 0.59 -4.19
C THR A 136 -12.51 0.05 -5.37
N ILE A 137 -11.64 0.87 -5.95
CA ILE A 137 -10.80 0.48 -7.09
C ILE A 137 -9.84 -0.64 -6.69
N ALA A 138 -9.07 -0.45 -5.60
CA ALA A 138 -8.10 -1.44 -5.15
C ALA A 138 -8.77 -2.76 -4.72
N LEU A 139 -9.95 -2.72 -4.10
CA LEU A 139 -10.67 -3.94 -3.72
C LEU A 139 -11.14 -4.71 -4.96
N LEU A 140 -11.74 -4.02 -5.93
CA LEU A 140 -12.22 -4.65 -7.17
C LEU A 140 -11.06 -5.25 -7.96
N GLU A 141 -9.99 -4.46 -8.21
CA GLU A 141 -8.76 -4.93 -8.85
C GLU A 141 -8.17 -6.13 -8.12
N GLY A 142 -8.08 -6.04 -6.79
CA GLY A 142 -7.54 -7.10 -5.97
C GLY A 142 -8.32 -8.41 -6.09
N VAL A 143 -9.66 -8.34 -6.01
CA VAL A 143 -10.53 -9.51 -6.18
C VAL A 143 -10.43 -10.09 -7.59
N TYR A 144 -10.38 -9.25 -8.63
CA TYR A 144 -10.22 -9.69 -10.01
C TYR A 144 -8.87 -10.36 -10.29
N LEU A 145 -7.83 -10.05 -9.51
CA LEU A 145 -6.53 -10.69 -9.63
C LEU A 145 -6.42 -12.00 -8.84
N VAL A 146 -7.13 -12.13 -7.72
CA VAL A 146 -7.18 -13.38 -6.94
C VAL A 146 -8.08 -14.42 -7.61
N ILE A 147 -9.24 -13.99 -8.13
CA ILE A 147 -10.15 -14.86 -8.87
C ILE A 147 -9.71 -14.82 -10.33
N PRO A 148 -9.36 -15.95 -10.97
CA PRO A 148 -8.82 -15.99 -12.33
C PRO A 148 -9.90 -15.69 -13.39
N LEU A 149 -10.40 -14.46 -13.38
CA LEU A 149 -11.34 -13.94 -14.36
C LEU A 149 -10.56 -13.49 -15.61
N PRO A 150 -11.19 -13.46 -16.79
CA PRO A 150 -10.54 -13.08 -18.05
C PRO A 150 -10.16 -11.58 -18.13
N PHE A 151 -10.17 -10.87 -17.00
CA PHE A 151 -9.78 -9.46 -16.94
C PHE A 151 -8.27 -9.35 -16.79
N HIS A 152 -7.66 -8.63 -17.73
CA HIS A 152 -6.22 -8.40 -17.73
C HIS A 152 -5.89 -7.13 -16.96
N PHE A 153 -4.90 -7.23 -16.08
CA PHE A 153 -4.28 -6.09 -15.41
C PHE A 153 -3.69 -5.11 -16.44
N ALA A 154 -3.22 -3.94 -15.99
CA ALA A 154 -2.64 -2.91 -16.86
C ALA A 154 -1.48 -3.42 -17.74
N TRP A 155 -0.87 -4.56 -17.39
CA TRP A 155 0.06 -5.34 -18.20
C TRP A 155 -0.13 -6.84 -17.95
N VAL A 156 0.49 -7.67 -18.78
CA VAL A 156 0.42 -9.14 -18.62
C VAL A 156 1.17 -9.56 -17.35
N LEU A 157 0.46 -10.20 -16.43
CA LEU A 157 1.01 -10.79 -15.21
C LEU A 157 1.02 -12.32 -15.33
N PRO A 158 2.11 -13.00 -14.96
CA PRO A 158 2.04 -14.43 -14.68
C PRO A 158 1.03 -14.70 -13.56
N SER A 159 0.37 -15.85 -13.62
CA SER A 159 -0.74 -16.20 -12.72
C SER A 159 -0.37 -16.11 -11.24
N GLU A 160 0.88 -16.42 -10.91
CA GLU A 160 1.43 -16.40 -9.56
C GLU A 160 1.53 -14.98 -9.02
N TYR A 161 2.00 -14.05 -9.86
CA TYR A 161 2.10 -12.64 -9.49
C TYR A 161 0.73 -11.98 -9.43
N ALA A 162 -0.21 -12.37 -10.30
CA ALA A 162 -1.58 -11.88 -10.25
C ALA A 162 -2.19 -12.13 -8.86
N VAL A 163 -2.13 -13.36 -8.35
CA VAL A 163 -2.70 -13.67 -7.02
C VAL A 163 -2.00 -12.89 -5.90
N ILE A 164 -0.67 -12.78 -5.94
CA ILE A 164 0.10 -12.01 -4.94
C ILE A 164 -0.32 -10.52 -4.98
N TYR A 165 -0.52 -9.96 -6.17
CA TYR A 165 -0.93 -8.56 -6.36
C TYR A 165 -2.35 -8.37 -5.88
N GLY A 166 -3.21 -9.35 -6.16
CA GLY A 166 -4.55 -9.40 -5.65
C GLY A 166 -4.60 -9.25 -4.13
N TRP A 167 -3.82 -10.04 -3.40
CA TRP A 167 -3.74 -9.93 -1.95
C TRP A 167 -3.15 -8.62 -1.45
N LEU A 168 -2.15 -8.07 -2.14
CA LEU A 168 -1.59 -6.73 -1.84
C LEU A 168 -2.65 -5.63 -1.97
N LEU A 169 -3.43 -5.64 -3.05
CA LEU A 169 -4.48 -4.66 -3.31
C LEU A 169 -5.67 -4.82 -2.35
N ILE A 170 -6.10 -6.06 -2.09
CA ILE A 170 -7.17 -6.33 -1.10
C ILE A 170 -6.72 -5.84 0.28
N GLY A 171 -5.52 -6.18 0.73
CA GLY A 171 -5.01 -5.69 2.01
C GLY A 171 -4.92 -4.17 2.04
N GLY A 172 -4.31 -3.56 1.02
CA GLY A 172 -4.20 -2.10 0.88
C GLY A 172 -5.55 -1.39 0.91
N SER A 173 -6.58 -1.95 0.24
CA SER A 173 -7.94 -1.42 0.29
C SER A 173 -8.50 -1.40 1.71
N LEU A 174 -8.28 -2.46 2.50
CA LEU A 174 -8.72 -2.52 3.90
C LEU A 174 -8.03 -1.47 4.78
N PHE A 175 -6.83 -1.00 4.40
CA PHE A 175 -6.22 0.14 5.07
C PHE A 175 -7.07 1.40 4.90
N TYR A 176 -7.49 1.71 3.67
CA TYR A 176 -8.39 2.83 3.38
C TYR A 176 -9.78 2.64 4.00
N ALA A 177 -10.31 1.41 3.99
CA ALA A 177 -11.57 1.09 4.66
C ALA A 177 -11.52 1.44 6.16
N TRP A 178 -10.40 1.15 6.84
CA TRP A 178 -10.20 1.58 8.23
C TRP A 178 -10.20 3.11 8.38
N GLY A 179 -9.61 3.82 7.42
CA GLY A 179 -9.65 5.29 7.35
C GLY A 179 -11.08 5.84 7.20
N LEU A 180 -11.97 5.12 6.53
CA LEU A 180 -13.40 5.47 6.38
C LEU A 180 -14.21 5.15 7.63
N ILE A 181 -13.97 3.99 8.26
CA ILE A 181 -14.64 3.58 9.50
C ILE A 181 -14.26 4.51 10.65
N GLN A 182 -13.02 4.99 10.66
CA GLN A 182 -12.48 5.89 11.68
C GLN A 182 -11.87 7.14 11.01
N PRO A 183 -12.69 8.09 10.53
CA PRO A 183 -12.27 9.19 9.68
C PRO A 183 -11.64 10.32 10.50
N ILE A 184 -10.42 10.07 10.99
CA ILE A 184 -9.61 11.02 11.77
C ILE A 184 -8.22 11.15 11.17
N TRP A 185 -7.62 12.33 11.32
CA TRP A 185 -6.33 12.65 10.71
C TRP A 185 -5.20 11.71 11.12
N GLU A 186 -5.23 11.18 12.35
CA GLU A 186 -4.23 10.20 12.81
C GLU A 186 -4.20 8.94 11.94
N ASN A 187 -5.35 8.52 11.41
CA ASN A 187 -5.45 7.40 10.47
C ASN A 187 -5.18 7.84 9.03
N GLY A 188 -5.59 9.06 8.67
CA GLY A 188 -5.48 9.57 7.31
C GLY A 188 -4.05 9.88 6.86
N TYR A 189 -3.20 10.47 7.72
CA TYR A 189 -1.85 10.86 7.30
C TYR A 189 -1.00 9.70 6.78
N PRO A 190 -0.84 8.58 7.52
CA PRO A 190 -0.04 7.46 7.02
C PRO A 190 -0.55 6.93 5.67
N GLN A 191 -1.87 6.89 5.48
CA GLN A 191 -2.50 6.41 4.25
C GLN A 191 -2.24 7.36 3.07
N LEU A 192 -2.32 8.67 3.29
CA LEU A 192 -2.04 9.68 2.26
C LEU A 192 -0.55 9.69 1.88
N TYR A 193 0.36 9.58 2.85
CA TYR A 193 1.80 9.52 2.55
C TYR A 193 2.19 8.21 1.88
N ALA A 194 1.58 7.09 2.26
CA ALA A 194 1.77 5.82 1.56
C ALA A 194 1.28 5.90 0.11
N LEU A 195 0.08 6.45 -0.10
CA LEU A 195 -0.49 6.66 -1.43
C LEU A 195 0.43 7.51 -2.29
N LEU A 196 0.84 8.67 -1.77
CA LEU A 196 1.74 9.58 -2.47
C LEU A 196 3.08 8.91 -2.82
N ALA A 197 3.70 8.21 -1.87
CA ALA A 197 4.98 7.56 -2.09
C ALA A 197 4.88 6.46 -3.16
N TYR A 198 3.84 5.64 -3.10
CA TYR A 198 3.56 4.61 -4.09
C TYR A 198 3.29 5.23 -5.48
N ASP A 199 2.40 6.22 -5.55
CA ASP A 199 2.00 6.86 -6.80
C ASP A 199 3.17 7.56 -7.49
N LEU A 200 3.99 8.31 -6.75
CA LEU A 200 5.18 8.98 -7.30
C LEU A 200 6.17 8.00 -7.93
N LEU A 201 6.32 6.81 -7.36
CA LEU A 201 7.19 5.78 -7.92
C LEU A 201 6.56 5.17 -9.17
N VAL A 202 5.26 4.87 -9.14
CA VAL A 202 4.58 4.14 -10.22
C VAL A 202 4.31 5.01 -11.46
N ILE A 203 4.22 6.36 -11.33
CA ILE A 203 4.03 7.27 -12.47
C ILE A 203 5.06 7.05 -13.57
N GLY A 204 6.35 6.98 -13.24
CA GLY A 204 7.42 6.85 -14.23
C GLY A 204 7.25 5.59 -15.11
N PRO A 205 7.20 4.40 -14.51
CA PRO A 205 6.94 3.15 -15.23
C PRO A 205 5.64 3.15 -16.04
N LEU A 206 4.55 3.73 -15.52
CA LEU A 206 3.30 3.83 -16.26
C LEU A 206 3.45 4.70 -17.51
N LEU A 207 4.11 5.86 -17.42
CA LEU A 207 4.38 6.71 -18.58
C LEU A 207 5.23 6.00 -19.63
N THR A 208 6.21 5.20 -19.22
CA THR A 208 7.00 4.36 -20.13
C THR A 208 6.12 3.32 -20.82
N LEU A 209 5.25 2.62 -20.09
CA LEU A 209 4.31 1.65 -20.65
C LEU A 209 3.36 2.29 -21.68
N PHE A 210 2.86 3.51 -21.39
CA PHE A 210 2.06 4.27 -22.35
C PHE A 210 2.83 4.63 -23.63
N ARG A 211 4.10 5.01 -23.49
CA ARG A 211 4.95 5.39 -24.62
C ARG A 211 5.30 4.21 -25.52
N GLU A 212 5.53 3.03 -24.93
CA GLU A 212 5.89 1.81 -25.66
C GLU A 212 4.70 1.13 -26.35
N GLY A 213 3.48 1.57 -26.03
CA GLY A 213 2.24 1.02 -26.58
C GLY A 213 1.68 -0.08 -25.69
N LEU A 214 0.37 -0.01 -25.43
CA LEU A 214 -0.29 -1.00 -24.60
C LEU A 214 -0.42 -2.34 -25.34
N PRO A 215 -0.16 -3.48 -24.68
CA PRO A 215 -0.53 -4.77 -25.24
C PRO A 215 -2.02 -4.76 -25.59
N VAL A 216 -2.38 -5.26 -26.78
CA VAL A 216 -3.73 -5.21 -27.37
C VAL A 216 -4.82 -5.83 -26.45
N ALA A 217 -4.43 -6.61 -25.44
CA ALA A 217 -5.30 -7.28 -24.48
C ALA A 217 -5.59 -6.49 -23.17
N VAL A 218 -5.03 -5.29 -22.98
CA VAL A 218 -5.25 -4.51 -21.76
C VAL A 218 -6.59 -3.78 -21.83
N VAL A 219 -7.44 -3.94 -20.80
CA VAL A 219 -8.67 -3.15 -20.69
C VAL A 219 -8.28 -1.71 -20.35
N PRO A 220 -8.56 -0.71 -21.21
CA PRO A 220 -8.14 0.68 -20.99
C PRO A 220 -8.61 1.22 -19.63
N PHE A 221 -9.75 0.72 -19.15
CA PHE A 221 -10.34 1.11 -17.87
C PHE A 221 -9.38 1.02 -16.68
N PHE A 222 -8.62 -0.08 -16.52
CA PHE A 222 -7.73 -0.26 -15.37
C PHE A 222 -6.54 0.71 -15.39
N LEU A 223 -6.00 0.96 -16.56
CA LEU A 223 -4.89 1.88 -16.71
C LEU A 223 -5.35 3.33 -16.49
N TRP A 224 -6.52 3.70 -17.02
CA TRP A 224 -7.11 5.01 -16.81
C TRP A 224 -7.57 5.21 -15.37
N SER A 225 -8.11 4.19 -14.69
CA SER A 225 -8.47 4.26 -13.27
C SER A 225 -7.24 4.43 -12.39
N ALA A 226 -6.17 3.68 -12.66
CA ALA A 226 -4.90 3.83 -11.95
C ALA A 226 -4.32 5.25 -12.15
N LEU A 227 -4.24 5.72 -13.40
CA LEU A 227 -3.73 7.05 -13.70
C LEU A 227 -4.59 8.17 -13.08
N ALA A 228 -5.91 8.05 -13.18
CA ALA A 228 -6.81 9.03 -12.57
C ALA A 228 -6.67 9.04 -11.05
N THR A 229 -6.55 7.88 -10.41
CA THR A 229 -6.35 7.78 -8.95
C THR A 229 -5.05 8.44 -8.53
N VAL A 230 -3.97 8.18 -9.24
CA VAL A 230 -2.65 8.78 -9.06
C VAL A 230 -2.67 10.31 -9.22
N VAL A 231 -3.30 10.82 -10.28
CA VAL A 231 -3.35 12.26 -10.54
C VAL A 231 -4.21 12.95 -9.48
N ILE A 232 -5.37 12.38 -9.15
CA ILE A 232 -6.26 12.92 -8.14
C ILE A 232 -5.58 12.90 -6.77
N SER A 233 -4.93 11.81 -6.38
CA SER A 233 -4.24 11.70 -5.09
C SER A 233 -3.12 12.73 -4.95
N VAL A 234 -2.29 12.90 -5.99
CA VAL A 234 -1.17 13.87 -5.98
C VAL A 234 -1.70 15.29 -5.90
N ILE A 235 -2.63 15.68 -6.77
CA ILE A 235 -3.22 17.03 -6.75
C ILE A 235 -3.84 17.31 -5.38
N TRP A 236 -4.54 16.32 -4.83
CA TRP A 236 -5.26 16.48 -3.57
C TRP A 236 -4.31 16.60 -2.38
N VAL A 237 -3.26 15.77 -2.31
CA VAL A 237 -2.23 15.87 -1.26
C VAL A 237 -1.50 17.21 -1.35
N LEU A 238 -1.15 17.67 -2.55
CA LEU A 238 -0.53 18.99 -2.74
C LEU A 238 -1.46 20.13 -2.31
N PHE A 239 -2.74 20.05 -2.66
CA PHE A 239 -3.76 21.02 -2.27
C PHE A 239 -3.90 21.09 -0.73
N GLU A 240 -4.03 19.95 -0.05
CA GLU A 240 -4.18 19.94 1.41
C GLU A 240 -2.90 20.39 2.15
N LEU A 241 -1.72 20.01 1.64
CA LEU A 241 -0.44 20.49 2.17
C LEU A 241 -0.35 22.01 2.05
N SER A 242 -0.70 22.57 0.88
CA SER A 242 -0.70 24.03 0.68
C SER A 242 -1.66 24.73 1.64
N ARG A 243 -2.89 24.22 1.80
CA ARG A 243 -3.90 24.82 2.70
C ARG A 243 -3.39 24.88 4.13
N ARG A 244 -2.73 23.85 4.63
CA ARG A 244 -2.20 23.85 6.00
C ARG A 244 -0.98 24.75 6.17
N PHE A 245 -0.12 24.88 5.17
CA PHE A 245 1.02 25.80 5.24
C PHE A 245 0.60 27.27 5.18
N PHE A 246 -0.37 27.61 4.31
CA PHE A 246 -0.81 29.00 4.13
C PHE A 246 -1.77 29.48 5.23
N PHE A 247 -2.69 28.63 5.71
CA PHE A 247 -3.70 29.07 6.69
C PHE A 247 -3.26 28.96 8.15
N ARG A 248 -2.12 28.34 8.48
CA ARG A 248 -1.60 28.32 9.87
C ARG A 248 -0.96 29.63 10.32
N LYS A 249 -0.67 30.56 9.41
CA LYS A 249 -0.08 31.87 9.74
C LYS A 249 -1.10 32.92 10.21
N GLY A 250 -2.39 32.58 10.30
CA GLY A 250 -3.46 33.56 10.58
C GLY A 250 -4.08 33.53 11.98
N VAL A 251 -3.68 32.63 12.88
CA VAL A 251 -4.30 32.51 14.22
C VAL A 251 -3.22 32.58 15.30
N SER A 252 -2.62 33.75 15.40
CA SER A 252 -1.91 34.23 16.59
C SER A 252 -2.29 35.70 16.77
N GLN A 253 -3.55 35.93 17.15
CA GLN A 253 -4.01 37.16 17.79
C GLN A 253 -4.96 36.75 18.92
#